data_AF-A0A7V5GVX9-F1
#
_entry.id   AF-A0A7V5GVX9-F1
#
_cell.length_a   1.000
_cell.length_b   1.000
_cell.length_c   1.000
_cell.angle_alpha   90.00
_cell.angle_beta   90.00
_cell.angle_gamma   90.00
#
_symmetry.space_group_name_H-M   'P 1'
#
loop_
_entity.id
_entity.type
_entity.pdbx_description
1 polymer ?
#
loop_
_entity_poly.entity_id
_entity_poly.type
_entity_poly.pdbx_seq_one_letter_code
_entity_poly.pdbx_strand_id
1 'polypeptide(L)'
;MAKILSSDDHDTVVRKYAELVDKNNPGQYKVFTNLAGSDQVSVAGISPDIVLKHAESGQILTAIEVETDTSISGDSAEERWKPIAEAIPLFQILVRKGTLARAKRICKKLGIKARFQEY
;
A
#
# COMPACT_ATOMS: atom_id res chain seq x y z
N MET A 1 29.21 15.22 -12.88
CA MET A 1 28.30 14.07 -13.08
C MET A 1 27.49 13.87 -11.81
N ALA A 2 26.26 14.37 -11.78
CA ALA A 2 25.36 14.11 -10.64
C ALA A 2 24.84 12.68 -10.79
N LYS A 3 25.22 11.82 -9.83
CA LYS A 3 24.70 10.46 -9.71
C LYS A 3 23.27 10.60 -9.22
N ILE A 4 22.30 10.39 -10.10
CA ILE A 4 20.88 10.31 -9.72
C ILE A 4 20.76 9.06 -8.84
N LEU A 5 20.58 9.26 -7.53
CA LEU A 5 20.25 8.20 -6.59
C LEU A 5 18.87 7.64 -6.94
N SER A 6 18.64 6.39 -6.54
CA SER A 6 17.53 5.45 -6.83
C SER A 6 16.07 5.93 -6.62
N SER A 7 15.85 7.24 -6.53
CA SER A 7 14.66 7.90 -6.00
C SER A 7 13.67 8.41 -7.03
N ASP A 8 13.27 7.58 -8.00
CA ASP A 8 11.82 7.55 -8.28
C ASP A 8 11.19 6.77 -7.11
N ASP A 9 11.33 7.37 -5.93
CA ASP A 9 11.42 6.75 -4.60
C ASP A 9 10.03 6.30 -4.20
N HIS A 10 9.94 5.10 -3.63
CA HIS A 10 8.75 4.56 -2.98
C HIS A 10 7.84 5.65 -2.36
N ASP A 11 8.42 6.52 -1.53
CA ASP A 11 7.73 7.63 -0.86
C ASP A 11 7.05 8.62 -1.81
N THR A 12 7.64 8.90 -2.97
CA THR A 12 7.04 9.76 -4.00
C THR A 12 5.80 9.11 -4.59
N VAL A 13 5.83 7.79 -4.81
CA VAL A 13 4.68 7.03 -5.30
C VAL A 13 3.57 7.02 -4.24
N VAL A 14 3.93 6.76 -2.97
CA VAL A 14 3.00 6.81 -1.83
C VAL A 14 2.30 8.17 -1.76
N ARG A 15 3.04 9.28 -1.78
CA ARG A 15 2.47 10.65 -1.72
C ARG A 15 1.53 10.92 -2.89
N LYS A 16 2.00 10.69 -4.11
CA LYS A 16 1.20 10.96 -5.33
C LYS A 16 -0.08 10.13 -5.37
N TYR A 17 0.01 8.86 -4.96
CA TYR A 17 -1.16 7.99 -4.96
C TYR A 17 -2.16 8.38 -3.86
N ALA A 18 -1.68 8.72 -2.66
CA ALA A 18 -2.52 9.23 -1.59
C ALA A 18 -3.27 10.52 -2.01
N GLU A 19 -2.57 11.49 -2.61
CA GLU A 19 -3.16 12.72 -3.15
C GLU A 19 -4.20 12.43 -4.24
N LEU A 20 -3.92 11.48 -5.13
CA LEU A 20 -4.86 11.08 -6.19
C LEU A 20 -6.14 10.44 -5.61
N VAL A 21 -6.00 9.59 -4.60
CA VAL A 21 -7.14 8.96 -3.91
C VAL A 21 -8.00 10.02 -3.23
N ASP A 22 -7.39 10.95 -2.50
CA ASP A 22 -8.11 12.04 -1.83
C ASP A 22 -8.87 12.92 -2.83
N LYS A 23 -8.18 13.37 -3.88
CA LYS A 23 -8.75 14.20 -4.94
C LYS A 23 -9.94 13.55 -5.65
N ASN A 24 -9.87 12.23 -5.90
CA ASN A 24 -10.91 11.50 -6.62
C ASN A 24 -12.08 11.06 -5.73
N ASN A 25 -11.94 11.13 -4.40
CA ASN A 25 -12.96 10.69 -3.45
C ASN A 25 -13.20 11.75 -2.36
N PRO A 26 -13.48 13.01 -2.73
CA PRO A 26 -13.54 14.12 -1.79
C PRO A 26 -14.60 13.86 -0.72
N GLY A 27 -14.19 13.94 0.55
CA GLY A 27 -15.08 13.79 1.71
C GLY A 27 -15.51 12.35 2.03
N GLN A 28 -15.14 11.35 1.21
CA GLN A 28 -15.48 9.94 1.50
C GLN A 28 -14.51 9.31 2.51
N TYR A 29 -13.22 9.65 2.38
CA TYR A 29 -12.15 9.05 3.17
C TYR A 29 -11.28 10.12 3.84
N LYS A 30 -10.69 9.75 4.97
CA LYS A 30 -9.46 10.37 5.47
C LYS A 30 -8.29 9.51 5.03
N VAL A 31 -7.35 10.10 4.29
CA VAL A 31 -6.18 9.42 3.75
C VAL A 31 -4.98 9.64 4.67
N PHE A 32 -4.34 8.56 5.11
CA PHE A 32 -3.13 8.59 5.93
C PHE A 32 -1.99 7.93 5.17
N THR A 33 -0.77 8.44 5.35
CA THR A 33 0.45 7.79 4.87
C THR A 33 1.38 7.50 6.05
N ASN A 34 2.02 6.34 6.07
CA ASN A 34 3.00 6.00 7.12
C ASN A 34 4.45 6.41 6.78
N LEU A 35 4.61 7.44 5.94
CA LEU A 35 5.92 8.02 5.63
C LEU A 35 6.53 8.68 6.86
N ALA A 36 7.87 8.76 6.89
CA ALA A 36 8.61 9.41 7.97
C ALA A 36 8.08 10.82 8.26
N GLY A 37 7.82 11.11 9.53
CA GLY A 37 7.26 12.38 10.00
C GLY A 37 5.74 12.50 9.94
N SER A 38 5.02 11.45 9.52
CA SER A 38 3.55 11.40 9.55
C SER A 38 3.03 10.66 10.78
N ASP A 39 1.78 10.93 11.18
CA ASP A 39 1.08 10.16 12.21
C ASP A 39 0.94 8.70 11.77
N GLN A 40 1.48 7.78 12.57
CA GLN A 40 1.52 6.37 12.24
C GLN A 40 0.19 5.68 12.52
N VAL A 41 -0.30 4.91 11.54
CA VAL A 41 -1.50 4.06 11.66
C VAL A 41 -1.11 2.61 11.43
N SER A 42 -1.31 1.76 12.44
CA SER A 42 -1.04 0.33 12.33
C SER A 42 -2.32 -0.48 12.06
N VAL A 43 -2.13 -1.57 11.32
CA VAL A 43 -3.12 -2.62 11.04
C VAL A 43 -2.45 -3.95 11.39
N ALA A 44 -3.02 -4.69 12.33
CA ALA A 44 -2.45 -5.95 12.84
C ALA A 44 -0.97 -5.82 13.31
N GLY A 45 -0.60 -4.66 13.87
CA GLY A 45 0.78 -4.39 14.31
C GLY A 45 1.74 -3.96 13.19
N ILE A 46 1.25 -3.79 11.97
CA ILE A 46 2.05 -3.43 10.79
C ILE A 46 1.61 -2.05 10.31
N SER A 47 2.55 -1.19 9.93
CA SER A 47 2.25 0.12 9.31
C SER A 47 2.17 -0.02 7.79
N PRO A 48 0.97 0.03 7.17
CA PRO A 48 0.84 0.01 5.71
C PRO A 48 1.20 1.35 5.11
N ASP A 49 1.65 1.42 3.86
CA ASP A 49 2.10 2.69 3.28
C ASP A 49 1.00 3.75 3.24
N ILE A 50 -0.22 3.33 2.89
CA ILE A 50 -1.41 4.19 2.86
C ILE A 50 -2.56 3.50 3.59
N VAL A 51 -3.29 4.26 4.40
CA VAL A 51 -4.51 3.80 5.08
C VAL A 51 -5.66 4.75 4.77
N LEU A 52 -6.80 4.19 4.34
CA LEU A 52 -8.04 4.93 4.14
C LEU A 52 -9.00 4.63 5.27
N LYS A 53 -9.41 5.67 5.99
CA LYS A 53 -10.45 5.60 7.01
C LYS A 53 -11.73 6.23 6.51
N HIS A 54 -12.87 5.68 6.90
CA HIS A 54 -14.15 6.34 6.69
C HIS A 54 -14.12 7.75 7.32
N ALA A 55 -14.58 8.78 6.60
CA ALA A 55 -14.44 10.17 7.05
C ALA A 55 -15.12 10.45 8.40
N GLU A 56 -16.32 9.91 8.59
CA GLU A 56 -17.14 10.12 9.79
C GLU A 56 -16.76 9.17 10.95
N SER A 57 -16.89 7.85 10.76
CA SER A 57 -16.65 6.86 11.83
C SER A 57 -15.18 6.65 12.19
N GLY A 58 -14.25 7.05 11.33
CA GLY A 58 -12.82 6.79 11.52
C GLY A 58 -12.42 5.32 11.38
N GLN A 59 -13.34 4.43 11.00
CA GLN A 59 -13.06 3.02 10.75
C GLN A 59 -12.06 2.85 9.61
N ILE A 60 -11.06 1.98 9.76
CA ILE A 60 -10.14 1.60 8.67
C ILE A 60 -10.92 0.75 7.66
N LEU A 61 -10.97 1.20 6.41
CA LEU A 61 -11.66 0.51 5.32
C LEU A 61 -10.66 -0.18 4.38
N THR A 62 -9.57 0.52 4.08
CA THR A 62 -8.57 0.06 3.11
C THR A 62 -7.17 0.30 3.63
N ALA A 63 -6.27 -0.66 3.39
CA ALA A 63 -4.82 -0.45 3.49
C ALA A 63 -4.18 -0.79 2.14
N ILE A 64 -3.13 -0.05 1.82
CA ILE A 64 -2.43 -0.12 0.54
C ILE A 64 -0.94 -0.23 0.82
N GLU A 65 -0.30 -1.27 0.26
CA GLU A 65 1.17 -1.37 0.19
C GLU A 65 1.62 -0.95 -1.21
N VAL A 66 2.71 -0.18 -1.28
CA VAL A 66 3.35 0.27 -2.50
C VAL A 66 4.64 -0.50 -2.69
N GLU A 67 4.68 -1.31 -3.73
CA GLU A 67 5.74 -2.29 -3.93
C GLU A 67 6.61 -1.96 -5.14
N THR A 68 7.92 -1.99 -4.90
CA THR A 68 8.96 -1.87 -5.91
C THR A 68 9.37 -3.24 -6.46
N ASP A 69 10.15 -3.25 -7.53
CA ASP A 69 10.64 -4.50 -8.16
C ASP A 69 11.40 -5.41 -7.18
N THR A 70 12.04 -4.81 -6.17
CA THR A 70 12.85 -5.50 -5.16
C THR A 70 12.08 -5.90 -3.91
N SER A 71 10.95 -5.26 -3.61
CA SER A 71 10.18 -5.54 -2.37
C SER A 71 9.10 -6.62 -2.54
N ILE A 72 8.74 -6.98 -3.78
CA ILE A 72 7.82 -8.09 -4.09
C ILE A 72 8.48 -9.45 -3.80
N SER A 73 8.33 -9.98 -2.60
CA SER A 73 8.88 -11.28 -2.19
C SER A 73 7.83 -12.15 -1.47
N GLY A 74 8.15 -13.44 -1.30
CA GLY A 74 7.32 -14.35 -0.49
C GLY A 74 7.31 -13.93 0.98
N ASP A 75 8.49 -13.61 1.51
CA ASP A 75 8.67 -13.21 2.91
C ASP A 75 7.90 -11.91 3.23
N SER A 76 8.00 -10.88 2.37
CA SER A 76 7.21 -9.65 2.51
C SER A 76 5.70 -9.95 2.51
N ALA A 77 5.27 -10.89 1.67
CA ALA A 77 3.87 -11.27 1.61
C ALA A 77 3.38 -12.02 2.85
N GLU A 78 4.21 -12.89 3.44
CA GLU A 78 3.89 -13.62 4.68
C GLU A 78 3.93 -12.72 5.91
N GLU A 79 4.95 -11.87 6.01
CA GLU A 79 5.20 -11.04 7.19
C GLU A 79 4.36 -9.74 7.20
N ARG A 80 4.04 -9.18 6.02
CA ARG A 80 3.33 -7.89 5.91
C ARG A 80 1.95 -8.03 5.29
N TRP A 81 1.88 -8.49 4.05
CA TRP A 81 0.65 -8.41 3.27
C TRP A 81 -0.47 -9.28 3.84
N LYS A 82 -0.14 -10.50 4.26
CA LYS A 82 -1.13 -11.45 4.77
C LYS A 82 -1.79 -10.99 6.07
N PRO A 83 -1.05 -10.59 7.12
CA PRO A 83 -1.67 -10.06 8.34
C PRO A 83 -2.56 -8.84 8.08
N ILE A 84 -2.14 -7.92 7.19
CA ILE A 84 -2.96 -6.78 6.81
C ILE A 84 -4.24 -7.27 6.13
N ALA A 85 -4.13 -8.09 5.09
CA ALA A 85 -5.27 -8.58 4.31
C ALA A 85 -6.32 -9.34 5.13
N GLU A 86 -5.90 -10.03 6.19
CA GLU A 86 -6.81 -10.74 7.10
C GLU A 86 -7.50 -9.82 8.11
N ALA A 87 -6.91 -8.66 8.41
CA ALA A 87 -7.37 -7.76 9.47
C ALA A 87 -8.34 -6.67 9.01
N ILE A 88 -8.45 -6.39 7.71
CA ILE A 88 -9.27 -5.28 7.19
C ILE A 88 -10.19 -5.69 6.04
N PRO A 89 -11.24 -4.89 5.76
CA PRO A 89 -12.19 -5.21 4.69
C PRO A 89 -11.56 -5.27 3.29
N LEU A 90 -10.59 -4.39 3.02
CA LEU A 90 -9.96 -4.31 1.71
C LEU A 90 -8.46 -4.07 1.80
N PHE A 91 -7.68 -5.00 1.28
CA PHE A 91 -6.25 -4.82 1.08
C PHE A 91 -5.92 -4.64 -0.40
N GLN A 92 -5.04 -3.67 -0.70
CA GLN A 92 -4.61 -3.37 -2.05
C GLN A 92 -3.08 -3.33 -2.13
N ILE A 93 -2.54 -3.82 -3.25
CA ILE A 93 -1.12 -3.72 -3.57
C ILE A 93 -0.96 -2.89 -4.83
N LEU A 94 -0.23 -1.80 -4.73
CA LEU A 94 0.18 -0.95 -5.85
C LEU A 94 1.59 -1.37 -6.28
N VAL A 95 1.76 -1.78 -7.54
CA VAL A 95 3.02 -2.37 -8.01
C VAL A 95 3.52 -1.67 -9.26
N ARG A 96 4.84 -1.64 -9.49
CA ARG A 96 5.38 -1.12 -10.75
C ARG A 96 4.92 -1.95 -11.94
N LYS A 97 4.63 -1.31 -13.08
CA LYS A 97 4.34 -1.99 -14.35
C LYS A 97 5.29 -3.14 -14.65
N GLY A 98 4.73 -4.29 -15.02
CA GLY A 98 5.48 -5.49 -15.36
C GLY A 98 5.75 -6.43 -14.17
N THR A 99 5.48 -6.01 -12.94
CA THR A 99 5.62 -6.87 -11.75
C THR A 99 4.30 -7.47 -11.25
N LEU A 100 3.16 -7.03 -11.80
CA LEU A 100 1.82 -7.48 -11.42
C LEU A 100 1.64 -9.00 -11.39
N ALA A 101 2.14 -9.69 -12.41
CA ALA A 101 2.04 -11.14 -12.49
C ALA A 101 2.81 -11.83 -11.35
N ARG A 102 3.95 -11.27 -10.92
CA ARG A 102 4.74 -11.78 -9.78
C ARG A 102 3.96 -11.61 -8.48
N ALA A 103 3.46 -10.40 -8.20
CA ALA A 103 2.68 -10.13 -7.00
C ALA A 103 1.41 -11.00 -6.90
N LYS A 104 0.66 -11.13 -8.00
CA LYS A 104 -0.53 -12.01 -8.08
C LYS A 104 -0.21 -13.48 -7.82
N ARG A 105 0.91 -14.00 -8.36
CA ARG A 105 1.32 -15.39 -8.12
C ARG A 105 1.64 -15.64 -6.64
N ILE A 106 2.35 -14.71 -5.99
CA ILE A 106 2.68 -14.80 -4.57
C ILE A 106 1.40 -14.80 -3.73
N CYS A 107 0.50 -13.81 -3.95
CA CYS A 107 -0.76 -13.74 -3.22
C CYS A 107 -1.62 -14.99 -3.41
N LYS A 108 -1.70 -15.52 -4.64
CA LYS A 108 -2.43 -16.76 -4.91
C LYS A 108 -1.84 -17.96 -4.17
N LYS A 109 -0.51 -18.09 -4.12
CA LYS A 109 0.17 -19.18 -3.40
C LYS A 109 -0.11 -19.13 -1.89
N LEU A 110 -0.19 -17.93 -1.32
CA LEU A 110 -0.34 -17.72 0.12
C LEU A 110 -1.79 -17.52 0.59
N GLY A 111 -2.76 -17.50 -0.33
CA GLY A 111 -4.17 -17.27 -0.02
C GLY A 111 -4.52 -15.82 0.31
N ILE A 112 -3.69 -14.85 -0.07
CA ILE A 112 -3.87 -13.43 0.23
C ILE A 112 -4.91 -12.83 -0.72
N LYS A 113 -5.98 -12.26 -0.16
CA LYS A 113 -7.00 -11.54 -0.91
C LYS A 113 -6.61 -10.07 -1.03
N ALA A 114 -6.09 -9.69 -2.20
CA ALA A 114 -5.70 -8.32 -2.50
C ALA A 114 -6.32 -7.81 -3.82
N ARG A 115 -6.62 -6.52 -3.88
CA ARG A 115 -6.76 -5.79 -5.16
C ARG A 115 -5.40 -5.35 -5.64
N PHE A 116 -5.25 -5.19 -6.95
CA PHE A 116 -3.98 -4.81 -7.55
C PHE A 116 -4.16 -3.63 -8.50
N GLN A 117 -3.20 -2.72 -8.48
CA GLN A 117 -3.09 -1.65 -9.45
C GLN A 117 -1.63 -1.49 -9.86
N GLU A 118 -1.40 -1.09 -11.12
CA GLU A 118 -0.06 -0.77 -11.62
C GLU A 118 0.17 0.74 -11.66
N TYR A 119 1.43 1.16 -11.46
CA TYR A 119 1.92 2.52 -11.72
C TYR A 119 3.08 2.50 -12.73
#